data_AF-A0A143ZMY6-F1
#
_entry.id   AF-A0A143ZMY6-F1
#
_cell.length_a   1.000
_cell.length_b   1.000
_cell.length_c   1.000
_cell.angle_alpha   90.00
_cell.angle_beta   90.00
_cell.angle_gamma   90.00
#
_symmetry.space_group_name_H-M   'P 1'
#
loop_
_entity.id
_entity.type
_entity.pdbx_description
1 polymer ?
#
loop_
_entity_poly.entity_id
_entity_poly.type
_entity_poly.pdbx_seq_one_letter_code
_entity_poly.pdbx_strand_id
1 'polypeptide(L)'
;MTQTQIPGEQAVAMPPPSTVTSPEKVSSGAIASGHAQVVPGYVEDARRRAEMADRFTLEPILARYCKEEGLSMEIAKDHRREMLRFLALCGTATQHGKFYGMTGAVDELWHTFVIFTREYAAFCDAVAGRFLHHVPEVEGQMSANTFEHYLAFLADYEAVFNEPAPAAYWPRPEGDPESVACKGCSACSSCGGGGSCTVH
;
A
#
# COMPACT_ATOMS: atom_id res chain seq x y z
N MET A 1 -46.95 55.72 -24.05
CA MET A 1 -46.02 55.42 -22.94
C MET A 1 -46.84 54.66 -21.91
N THR A 2 -46.84 53.34 -22.01
CA THR A 2 -47.76 52.46 -21.29
C THR A 2 -46.93 51.71 -20.27
N GLN A 3 -47.22 51.95 -18.99
CA GLN A 3 -46.49 51.45 -17.84
C GLN A 3 -46.96 50.02 -17.53
N THR A 4 -46.15 49.03 -17.86
CA THR A 4 -46.44 47.61 -17.56
C THR A 4 -46.11 47.34 -16.09
N GLN A 5 -47.15 47.03 -15.33
CA GLN A 5 -47.11 46.68 -13.91
C GLN A 5 -46.73 45.20 -13.76
N ILE A 6 -45.73 44.92 -12.93
CA ILE A 6 -45.21 43.57 -12.66
C ILE A 6 -46.08 42.93 -11.56
N PRO A 7 -46.66 41.72 -11.73
CA PRO A 7 -47.46 41.09 -10.70
C PRO A 7 -46.59 40.51 -9.57
N GLY A 8 -47.10 40.63 -8.35
CA GLY A 8 -46.42 40.33 -7.09
C GLY A 8 -46.05 38.87 -6.89
N GLU A 9 -44.89 38.70 -6.26
CA GLU A 9 -44.28 37.44 -5.86
C GLU A 9 -45.10 36.77 -4.75
N GLN A 10 -45.63 35.58 -5.01
CA GLN A 10 -46.28 34.77 -3.99
C GLN A 10 -45.21 34.12 -3.11
N ALA A 11 -45.23 34.45 -1.82
CA ALA A 11 -44.38 33.83 -0.81
C ALA A 11 -44.74 32.34 -0.67
N VAL A 12 -43.83 31.46 -1.10
CA VAL A 12 -43.92 30.02 -0.86
C VAL A 12 -43.54 29.75 0.59
N ALA A 13 -44.48 29.23 1.37
CA ALA A 13 -44.28 28.86 2.77
C ALA A 13 -43.22 27.75 2.89
N MET A 14 -42.16 28.01 3.67
CA MET A 14 -41.14 27.03 4.02
C MET A 14 -41.73 25.99 4.99
N PRO A 15 -41.48 24.68 4.81
CA PRO A 15 -41.85 23.67 5.80
C PRO A 15 -41.04 23.83 7.09
N PRO A 16 -41.58 23.43 8.26
CA PRO A 16 -40.86 23.52 9.53
C PRO A 16 -39.62 22.62 9.52
N PRO A 17 -38.56 22.97 10.28
CA PRO A 17 -37.35 22.16 10.35
C PRO A 17 -37.66 20.78 10.93
N SER A 18 -37.32 19.74 10.17
CA SER A 18 -37.32 18.36 10.64
C SER A 18 -36.46 18.25 11.90
N THR A 19 -37.03 17.71 12.97
CA THR A 19 -36.31 17.38 14.19
C THR A 19 -35.18 16.40 13.84
N VAL A 20 -33.94 16.89 13.86
CA VAL A 20 -32.73 16.07 13.83
C VAL A 20 -32.74 15.24 15.10
N THR A 21 -33.17 13.98 15.00
CA THR A 21 -32.85 12.96 15.99
C THR A 21 -31.34 12.82 16.03
N SER A 22 -30.76 13.06 17.21
CA SER A 22 -29.34 12.85 17.48
C SER A 22 -28.90 11.46 17.01
N PRO A 23 -27.70 11.32 16.41
CA PRO A 23 -27.21 10.00 16.05
C PRO A 23 -27.08 9.17 17.32
N GLU A 24 -27.71 7.99 17.31
CA GLU A 24 -27.47 6.96 18.32
C GLU A 24 -25.96 6.73 18.43
N LYS A 25 -25.44 6.75 19.66
CA LYS A 25 -24.06 6.36 19.95
C LYS A 25 -23.88 4.92 19.50
N VAL A 26 -23.30 4.72 18.31
CA VAL A 26 -22.63 3.47 17.98
C VAL A 26 -21.55 3.29 19.05
N SER A 27 -21.70 2.23 19.84
CA SER A 27 -20.69 1.78 20.79
C SER A 27 -19.40 1.53 20.00
N SER A 28 -18.48 2.50 20.05
CA SER A 28 -17.10 2.33 19.62
C SER A 28 -16.47 1.29 20.55
N GLY A 29 -16.60 0.02 20.19
CA GLY A 29 -15.76 -1.03 20.76
C GLY A 29 -14.32 -0.61 20.49
N ALA A 30 -13.49 -0.54 21.54
CA ALA A 30 -12.11 -0.14 21.41
C ALA A 30 -11.47 -0.95 20.27
N ILE A 31 -11.09 -0.28 19.17
CA ILE A 31 -10.43 -0.96 18.06
C ILE A 31 -9.11 -1.49 18.61
N ALA A 32 -8.96 -2.82 18.63
CA ALA A 32 -7.72 -3.45 19.05
C ALA A 32 -6.58 -2.87 18.21
N SER A 33 -5.59 -2.27 18.88
CA SER A 33 -4.37 -1.81 18.23
C SER A 33 -3.37 -2.96 18.21
N GLY A 34 -2.86 -3.31 17.04
CA GLY A 34 -1.98 -4.46 16.90
C GLY A 34 -1.77 -4.88 15.45
N HIS A 35 -1.13 -6.04 15.32
CA HIS A 35 -0.81 -6.73 14.07
C HIS A 35 -1.77 -7.90 13.85
N ALA A 36 -1.61 -8.64 12.74
CA ALA A 36 -2.46 -9.78 12.38
C ALA A 36 -2.58 -10.81 13.52
N GLN A 37 -1.54 -10.95 14.33
CA GLN A 37 -1.46 -11.88 15.47
C GLN A 37 -2.44 -11.56 16.61
N VAL A 38 -2.87 -10.30 16.75
CA VAL A 38 -3.61 -9.81 17.93
C VAL A 38 -4.98 -9.22 17.58
N VAL A 39 -5.22 -8.88 16.31
CA VAL A 39 -6.44 -8.22 15.87
C VAL A 39 -7.38 -9.25 15.22
N PRO A 40 -8.54 -9.58 15.85
CA PRO A 40 -9.51 -10.48 15.25
C PRO A 40 -10.03 -9.95 13.90
N GLY A 41 -10.06 -10.81 12.88
CA GLY A 41 -10.54 -10.45 11.55
C GLY A 41 -9.53 -9.70 10.66
N TYR A 42 -8.31 -9.42 11.16
CA TYR A 42 -7.29 -8.72 10.40
C TYR A 42 -6.91 -9.49 9.12
N VAL A 43 -6.69 -10.80 9.23
CA VAL A 43 -6.25 -11.63 8.11
C VAL A 43 -7.31 -11.68 7.02
N GLU A 44 -8.57 -11.85 7.40
CA GLU A 44 -9.72 -11.85 6.50
C GLU A 44 -9.90 -10.48 5.84
N ASP A 45 -9.70 -9.39 6.57
CA ASP A 45 -9.76 -8.03 6.04
C ASP A 45 -8.66 -7.77 5.01
N ALA A 46 -7.42 -8.10 5.37
CA ALA A 46 -6.26 -7.94 4.50
C ALA A 46 -6.37 -8.77 3.22
N ARG A 47 -6.83 -10.03 3.30
CA ARG A 47 -7.09 -10.89 2.13
C ARG A 47 -8.15 -10.28 1.22
N ARG A 48 -9.28 -9.84 1.79
CA ARG A 48 -10.34 -9.19 1.00
C ARG A 48 -9.82 -7.95 0.28
N ARG A 49 -9.02 -7.12 0.95
CA ARG A 49 -8.41 -5.93 0.33
C ARG A 49 -7.41 -6.30 -0.75
N ALA A 50 -6.61 -7.34 -0.56
CA ALA A 50 -5.66 -7.83 -1.56
C ALA A 50 -6.38 -8.36 -2.81
N GLU A 51 -7.48 -9.09 -2.65
CA GLU A 51 -8.33 -9.54 -3.76
C GLU A 51 -8.97 -8.36 -4.52
N MET A 52 -9.36 -7.30 -3.81
CA MET A 52 -9.84 -6.07 -4.44
C MET A 52 -8.71 -5.35 -5.20
N ALA A 53 -7.52 -5.28 -4.60
CA ALA A 53 -6.35 -4.65 -5.18
C ALA A 53 -5.91 -5.34 -6.48
N ASP A 54 -5.96 -6.68 -6.54
CA ASP A 54 -5.54 -7.44 -7.72
C ASP A 54 -6.43 -7.19 -8.96
N ARG A 55 -7.63 -6.61 -8.80
CA ARG A 55 -8.47 -6.20 -9.93
C ARG A 55 -7.92 -4.97 -10.68
N PHE A 56 -6.98 -4.24 -10.10
CA PHE A 56 -6.35 -3.09 -10.72
C PHE A 56 -5.15 -3.54 -11.56
N THR A 57 -5.31 -3.52 -12.87
CA THR A 57 -4.34 -4.06 -13.83
C THR A 57 -3.12 -3.16 -14.05
N LEU A 58 -3.29 -1.84 -13.88
CA LEU A 58 -2.25 -0.81 -13.88
C LEU A 58 -1.43 -0.69 -15.19
N GLU A 59 -1.95 -1.06 -16.36
CA GLU A 59 -1.16 -1.14 -17.60
C GLU A 59 -0.45 0.18 -17.98
N PRO A 60 -1.09 1.37 -17.94
CA PRO A 60 -0.39 2.62 -18.27
C PRO A 60 0.73 2.94 -17.27
N ILE A 61 0.55 2.58 -16.00
CA ILE A 61 1.52 2.78 -14.92
C ILE A 61 2.71 1.85 -15.16
N LEU A 62 2.46 0.56 -15.43
CA LEU A 62 3.51 -0.42 -15.70
C LEU A 62 4.29 -0.09 -16.96
N ALA A 63 3.62 0.36 -18.03
CA ALA A 63 4.30 0.76 -19.25
C ALA A 63 5.25 1.94 -19.02
N ARG A 64 4.83 2.90 -18.18
CA ARG A 64 5.69 4.02 -17.77
C ARG A 64 6.86 3.53 -16.92
N TYR A 65 6.56 2.75 -15.88
CA TYR A 65 7.56 2.20 -14.96
C TYR A 65 8.64 1.39 -15.69
N CYS A 66 8.27 0.48 -16.59
CA CYS A 66 9.21 -0.27 -17.43
C CYS A 66 10.12 0.65 -18.25
N LYS A 67 9.59 1.76 -18.78
CA LYS A 67 10.34 2.71 -19.58
C LYS A 67 11.34 3.52 -18.74
N GLU A 68 10.94 3.95 -17.55
CA GLU A 68 11.76 4.78 -16.66
C GLU A 68 12.88 3.97 -15.99
N GLU A 69 12.57 2.75 -15.53
CA GLU A 69 13.54 1.88 -14.84
C GLU A 69 14.31 0.93 -15.79
N GLY A 70 13.93 0.87 -17.08
CA GLY A 70 14.56 -0.04 -18.04
C GLY A 70 14.28 -1.53 -17.76
N LEU A 71 13.12 -1.85 -17.18
CA LEU A 71 12.74 -3.20 -16.73
C LEU A 71 11.85 -3.94 -17.74
N SER A 72 11.86 -5.27 -17.68
CA SER A 72 10.90 -6.09 -18.43
C SER A 72 9.49 -5.99 -17.83
N MET A 73 8.48 -6.24 -18.67
CA MET A 73 7.08 -6.30 -18.22
C MET A 73 6.84 -7.45 -17.22
N GLU A 74 7.65 -8.51 -17.24
CA GLU A 74 7.56 -9.60 -16.28
C GLU A 74 7.97 -9.13 -14.88
N ILE A 75 9.13 -8.48 -14.75
CA ILE A 75 9.60 -7.90 -13.49
C ILE A 75 8.62 -6.85 -12.95
N ALA A 76 8.09 -6.01 -13.83
CA ALA A 76 7.11 -4.99 -13.42
C ALA A 76 5.80 -5.61 -12.89
N LYS A 77 5.38 -6.77 -13.39
CA LYS A 77 4.21 -7.50 -12.88
C LYS A 77 4.48 -8.12 -11.50
N ASP A 78 5.71 -8.57 -11.24
CA ASP A 78 6.11 -9.04 -9.91
C ASP A 78 6.10 -7.87 -8.92
N HIS A 79 6.68 -6.72 -9.28
CA HIS A 79 6.62 -5.51 -8.46
C HIS A 79 5.18 -5.05 -8.23
N ARG A 80 4.31 -5.13 -9.23
CA ARG A 80 2.86 -4.84 -9.09
C ARG A 80 2.25 -5.73 -8.03
N ARG A 81 2.46 -7.05 -8.11
CA ARG A 81 1.90 -8.01 -7.15
C ARG A 81 2.30 -7.63 -5.73
N GLU A 82 3.57 -7.35 -5.50
CA GLU A 82 4.09 -6.97 -4.18
C GLU A 82 3.56 -5.61 -3.71
N MET A 83 3.50 -4.62 -4.59
CA MET A 83 2.93 -3.29 -4.27
C MET A 83 1.46 -3.41 -3.85
N LEU A 84 0.65 -4.15 -4.60
CA LEU A 84 -0.79 -4.29 -4.30
C LEU A 84 -1.03 -4.98 -2.95
N ARG A 85 -0.22 -6.00 -2.63
CA ARG A 85 -0.26 -6.67 -1.32
C ARG A 85 0.15 -5.74 -0.20
N PHE A 86 1.24 -4.99 -0.38
CA PHE A 86 1.67 -3.99 0.60
C PHE A 86 0.58 -2.94 0.85
N LEU A 87 -0.01 -2.37 -0.20
CA LEU A 87 -1.04 -1.34 -0.05
C LEU A 87 -2.32 -1.87 0.59
N ALA A 88 -2.69 -3.12 0.33
CA ALA A 88 -3.80 -3.78 1.02
C ALA A 88 -3.53 -3.95 2.53
N LEU A 89 -2.30 -4.33 2.90
CA LEU A 89 -1.86 -4.40 4.30
C LEU A 89 -1.89 -3.02 4.96
N CYS A 90 -1.38 -1.96 4.30
CA CYS A 90 -1.49 -0.58 4.79
C CYS A 90 -2.95 -0.14 5.01
N GLY A 91 -3.85 -0.49 4.08
CA GLY A 91 -5.29 -0.25 4.19
C GLY A 91 -5.88 -0.87 5.46
N THR A 92 -5.44 -2.07 5.82
CA THR A 92 -5.85 -2.82 7.02
C THR A 92 -5.21 -2.21 8.27
N ALA A 93 -3.88 -2.15 8.32
CA ALA A 93 -3.08 -1.77 9.49
C ALA A 93 -3.39 -0.37 10.02
N THR A 94 -3.61 0.61 9.14
CA THR A 94 -3.91 1.97 9.59
C THR A 94 -5.28 2.09 10.26
N GLN A 95 -6.21 1.15 10.06
CA GLN A 95 -7.43 1.09 10.89
C GLN A 95 -7.12 0.74 12.35
N HIS A 96 -5.99 0.09 12.59
CA HIS A 96 -5.51 -0.36 13.91
C HIS A 96 -4.38 0.52 14.46
N GLY A 97 -4.20 1.72 13.88
CA GLY A 97 -3.19 2.70 14.29
C GLY A 97 -1.75 2.31 13.95
N LYS A 98 -1.57 1.48 12.92
CA LYS A 98 -0.26 1.00 12.46
C LYS A 98 0.09 1.53 11.07
N PHE A 99 1.39 1.59 10.81
CA PHE A 99 1.98 2.03 9.55
C PHE A 99 3.13 1.09 9.20
N TYR A 100 3.36 0.87 7.91
CA TYR A 100 4.49 0.11 7.40
C TYR A 100 5.40 1.03 6.61
N GLY A 101 6.70 0.80 6.70
CA GLY A 101 7.70 1.41 5.83
C GLY A 101 8.03 0.49 4.67
N MET A 102 8.45 1.07 3.55
CA MET A 102 9.06 0.32 2.44
C MET A 102 10.26 1.06 1.87
N THR A 103 11.04 0.35 1.06
CA THR A 103 12.11 0.90 0.23
C THR A 103 12.32 -0.01 -0.99
N GLY A 104 13.10 0.45 -1.97
CA GLY A 104 13.50 -0.34 -3.13
C GLY A 104 12.50 -0.34 -4.28
N ALA A 105 12.57 -1.34 -5.16
CA ALA A 105 11.90 -1.30 -6.46
C ALA A 105 10.36 -1.25 -6.38
N VAL A 106 9.76 -1.81 -5.32
CA VAL A 106 8.32 -1.73 -5.08
C VAL A 106 7.89 -0.29 -4.73
N ASP A 107 8.74 0.46 -4.02
CA ASP A 107 8.51 1.86 -3.69
C ASP A 107 8.57 2.74 -4.93
N GLU A 108 9.51 2.48 -5.84
CA GLU A 108 9.60 3.19 -7.12
C GLU A 108 8.37 2.97 -8.02
N LEU A 109 7.80 1.76 -8.01
CA LEU A 109 6.53 1.53 -8.68
C LEU A 109 5.40 2.31 -8.00
N TRP A 110 5.39 2.40 -6.67
CA TRP A 110 4.39 3.20 -5.96
C TRP A 110 4.53 4.69 -6.24
N HIS A 111 5.75 5.24 -6.31
CA HIS A 111 6.01 6.60 -6.78
C HIS A 111 5.40 6.85 -8.16
N THR A 112 5.63 5.92 -9.08
CA THR A 112 5.07 5.97 -10.42
C THR A 112 3.54 5.92 -10.37
N PHE A 113 2.94 5.11 -9.49
CA PHE A 113 1.50 5.00 -9.37
C PHE A 113 0.85 6.26 -8.79
N VAL A 114 1.45 6.90 -7.79
CA VAL A 114 0.90 8.08 -7.09
C VAL A 114 0.64 9.24 -8.05
N ILE A 115 1.46 9.42 -9.09
CA ILE A 115 1.30 10.50 -10.07
C ILE A 115 0.17 10.24 -11.09
N PHE A 116 -0.32 8.99 -11.21
CA PHE A 116 -1.57 8.68 -11.91
C PHE A 116 -2.74 8.94 -10.95
N THR A 117 -2.91 10.22 -10.60
CA THR A 117 -3.72 10.65 -9.46
C THR A 117 -5.18 10.18 -9.50
N ARG A 118 -5.79 10.04 -10.67
CA ARG A 118 -7.17 9.56 -10.81
C ARG A 118 -7.27 8.06 -10.50
N GLU A 119 -6.38 7.27 -11.09
CA GLU A 119 -6.27 5.83 -10.87
C GLU A 119 -5.89 5.53 -9.43
N TYR A 120 -4.95 6.29 -8.87
CA TYR A 120 -4.49 6.16 -7.49
C TYR A 120 -5.59 6.51 -6.48
N ALA A 121 -6.34 7.59 -6.71
CA ALA A 121 -7.47 7.94 -5.85
C ALA A 121 -8.58 6.88 -5.90
N ALA A 122 -8.91 6.36 -7.09
CA ALA A 122 -9.89 5.28 -7.23
C ALA A 122 -9.45 3.98 -6.55
N PHE A 123 -8.16 3.64 -6.66
CA PHE A 123 -7.57 2.51 -5.96
C PHE A 123 -7.67 2.66 -4.44
N CYS A 124 -7.27 3.83 -3.92
CA CYS A 124 -7.31 4.11 -2.49
C CYS A 124 -8.73 4.01 -1.92
N ASP A 125 -9.72 4.56 -2.61
CA ASP A 125 -11.13 4.48 -2.20
C ASP A 125 -11.61 3.03 -2.18
N ALA A 126 -11.36 2.27 -3.26
CA ALA A 126 -11.78 0.88 -3.35
C ALA A 126 -11.09 -0.03 -2.32
N VAL A 127 -9.77 0.06 -2.19
CA VAL A 127 -8.97 -0.90 -1.42
C VAL A 127 -8.82 -0.48 0.04
N ALA A 128 -8.64 0.81 0.33
CA ALA A 128 -8.40 1.31 1.68
C ALA A 128 -9.62 2.02 2.30
N GLY A 129 -10.59 2.47 1.48
CA GLY A 129 -11.70 3.32 1.92
C GLY A 129 -11.26 4.74 2.30
N ARG A 130 -10.03 5.12 1.96
CA ARG A 130 -9.40 6.43 2.24
C ARG A 130 -8.14 6.59 1.39
N PHE A 131 -7.70 7.81 1.20
CA PHE A 131 -6.43 8.08 0.53
C PHE A 131 -5.25 7.52 1.34
N LEU A 132 -4.40 6.72 0.69
CA LEU A 132 -3.14 6.26 1.26
C LEU A 132 -2.07 7.30 0.96
N HIS A 133 -1.66 8.09 1.97
CA HIS A 133 -0.62 9.08 1.79
C HIS A 133 0.76 8.40 1.76
N HIS A 134 1.50 8.61 0.68
CA HIS A 134 2.93 8.32 0.65
C HIS A 134 3.67 9.47 1.32
N VAL A 135 4.53 9.15 2.29
CA VAL A 135 5.37 10.11 3.01
C VAL A 135 6.81 9.65 2.81
N PRO A 136 7.58 10.32 1.94
CA PRO A 136 8.98 9.99 1.72
C PRO A 136 9.76 10.10 3.03
N GLU A 137 10.66 9.15 3.29
CA GLU A 137 11.60 9.27 4.39
C GLU A 137 12.59 10.39 4.06
N VAL A 138 12.70 11.40 4.93
CA VAL A 138 13.66 12.49 4.75
C VAL A 138 15.04 11.95 5.08
N GLU A 139 16.01 12.16 4.18
CA GLU A 139 17.36 11.59 4.25
C GLU A 139 17.98 11.65 5.67
N GLY A 140 18.50 10.50 6.12
CA GLY A 140 19.41 10.42 7.27
C GLY A 140 18.84 9.94 8.60
N GLN A 141 17.55 9.59 8.69
CA GLN A 141 16.96 9.06 9.92
C GLN A 141 16.01 7.87 9.68
N MET A 142 16.55 6.69 9.40
CA MET A 142 15.83 5.46 9.76
C MET A 142 15.73 5.43 11.29
N SER A 143 14.59 5.86 11.80
CA SER A 143 14.31 5.74 13.23
C SER A 143 14.26 4.25 13.60
N ALA A 144 14.59 3.89 14.85
CA ALA A 144 14.39 2.52 15.34
C ALA A 144 12.95 2.01 15.09
N ASN A 145 11.99 2.93 15.04
CA ASN A 145 10.60 2.69 14.73
C ASN A 145 10.38 2.21 13.28
N THR A 146 11.17 2.69 12.31
CA THR A 146 11.10 2.26 10.90
C THR A 146 11.44 0.78 10.75
N PHE A 147 12.45 0.32 11.51
CA PHE A 147 12.87 -1.08 11.52
C PHE A 147 11.81 -2.01 12.10
N GLU A 148 11.25 -1.65 13.26
CA GLU A 148 10.18 -2.41 13.91
C GLU A 148 8.92 -2.51 13.02
N HIS A 149 8.54 -1.41 12.35
CA HIS A 149 7.43 -1.40 11.40
C HIS A 149 7.68 -2.33 10.20
N TYR A 150 8.92 -2.39 9.71
CA TYR A 150 9.26 -3.28 8.59
C TYR A 150 9.22 -4.77 8.99
N LEU A 151 9.74 -5.12 10.17
CA LEU A 151 9.63 -6.50 10.68
C LEU A 151 8.16 -6.90 10.90
N ALA A 152 7.35 -5.98 11.43
CA ALA A 152 5.92 -6.22 11.61
C ALA A 152 5.20 -6.41 10.27
N PHE A 153 5.57 -5.64 9.23
CA PHE A 153 5.09 -5.86 7.87
C PHE A 153 5.38 -7.27 7.38
N LEU A 154 6.62 -7.75 7.54
CA LEU A 154 7.00 -9.10 7.09
C LEU A 154 6.19 -10.20 7.78
N ALA A 155 5.99 -10.07 9.09
CA ALA A 155 5.18 -11.00 9.86
C ALA A 155 3.69 -10.98 9.45
N ASP A 156 3.13 -9.79 9.24
CA ASP A 156 1.74 -9.63 8.78
C ASP A 156 1.56 -10.14 7.34
N TYR A 157 2.55 -9.93 6.48
CA TYR A 157 2.56 -10.49 5.12
C TYR A 157 2.47 -12.01 5.15
N GLU A 158 3.33 -12.67 5.92
CA GLU A 158 3.36 -14.13 6.00
C GLU A 158 2.06 -14.69 6.59
N ALA A 159 1.53 -14.07 7.64
CA ALA A 159 0.25 -14.47 8.25
C ALA A 159 -0.93 -14.33 7.26
N VAL A 160 -0.92 -13.27 6.45
CA VAL A 160 -2.01 -13.00 5.50
C VAL A 160 -1.91 -13.89 4.27
N PHE A 161 -0.75 -14.01 3.66
CA PHE A 161 -0.58 -14.70 2.37
C PHE A 161 -0.16 -16.17 2.48
N ASN A 162 0.12 -16.66 3.69
CA ASN A 162 0.65 -18.00 3.96
C ASN A 162 1.95 -18.30 3.19
N GLU A 163 2.73 -17.26 2.87
CA GLU A 163 4.03 -17.37 2.22
C GLU A 163 4.91 -16.18 2.65
N PRO A 164 6.23 -16.37 2.78
CA PRO A 164 7.11 -15.28 3.14
C PRO A 164 7.18 -14.25 2.01
N ALA A 165 7.25 -12.97 2.38
CA ALA A 165 7.50 -11.89 1.43
C ALA A 165 8.82 -12.15 0.69
N PRO A 166 8.84 -12.19 -0.66
CA PRO A 166 10.03 -12.60 -1.41
C PRO A 166 11.24 -11.72 -1.11
N ALA A 167 12.35 -12.33 -0.67
CA ALA A 167 13.55 -11.61 -0.26
C ALA A 167 14.19 -10.76 -1.37
N ALA A 168 13.91 -11.08 -2.64
CA ALA A 168 14.35 -10.30 -3.79
C ALA A 168 13.75 -8.88 -3.84
N TYR A 169 12.54 -8.70 -3.30
CA TYR A 169 11.83 -7.41 -3.25
C TYR A 169 11.74 -6.85 -1.82
N TRP A 170 11.77 -7.75 -0.83
CA TRP A 170 11.61 -7.45 0.60
C TRP A 170 12.79 -8.04 1.38
N PRO A 171 13.99 -7.43 1.33
CA PRO A 171 15.19 -7.97 1.94
C PRO A 171 15.02 -8.16 3.45
N ARG A 172 15.54 -9.27 3.97
CA ARG A 172 15.59 -9.53 5.41
C ARG A 172 16.75 -8.73 6.01
N PRO A 173 16.54 -8.06 7.15
CA PRO A 173 17.65 -7.44 7.86
C PRO A 173 18.71 -8.47 8.27
N GLU A 174 19.98 -8.06 8.27
CA GLU A 174 21.07 -8.93 8.73
C GLU A 174 20.80 -9.40 10.17
N GLY A 175 20.79 -10.73 10.37
CA GLY A 175 20.46 -11.38 11.65
C GLY A 175 19.36 -12.44 11.57
N ASP A 176 18.67 -12.56 10.43
CA ASP A 176 17.70 -13.64 10.17
C ASP A 176 18.40 -14.92 9.67
N PRO A 177 18.27 -16.08 10.35
CA PRO A 177 18.95 -17.33 9.97
C PRO A 177 18.59 -17.84 8.57
N GLU A 178 17.49 -17.42 7.96
CA GLU A 178 17.11 -17.83 6.60
C GLU A 178 17.80 -17.02 5.48
N SER A 179 18.36 -15.84 5.80
CA SER A 179 19.07 -14.99 4.83
C SER A 179 20.38 -15.59 4.30
N VAL A 180 20.87 -16.66 4.92
CA VAL A 180 22.15 -17.31 4.57
C VAL A 180 21.98 -18.32 3.42
N ALA A 181 20.76 -18.72 3.06
CA ALA A 181 20.53 -19.79 2.09
C ALA A 181 20.58 -19.35 0.60
N CYS A 182 20.53 -18.05 0.29
CA CYS A 182 20.48 -17.56 -1.09
C CYS A 182 21.79 -16.91 -1.59
N LYS A 183 22.95 -17.37 -1.12
CA LYS A 183 24.27 -17.01 -1.68
C LYS A 183 24.85 -18.06 -2.65
N GLY A 184 24.02 -18.94 -3.20
CA GLY A 184 24.50 -20.11 -3.95
C GLY A 184 23.66 -20.52 -5.14
N CYS A 185 23.31 -19.61 -6.04
CA CYS A 185 22.78 -19.95 -7.36
C CYS A 185 23.48 -19.15 -8.46
N SER A 186 24.73 -19.53 -8.75
CA SER A 186 25.38 -19.21 -10.02
C SER A 186 25.21 -20.40 -10.94
N ALA A 187 24.22 -20.34 -11.83
CA ALA A 187 24.16 -21.24 -12.97
C ALA A 187 25.31 -20.92 -13.95
N CYS A 188 25.86 -21.97 -14.54
CA CYS A 188 27.06 -22.05 -15.37
C CYS A 188 27.22 -20.98 -16.47
N SER A 189 28.46 -20.55 -16.77
CA SER A 189 29.20 -21.06 -17.94
C SER A 189 30.72 -20.84 -17.84
N SER A 190 31.44 -21.88 -18.25
CA SER A 190 32.88 -22.05 -18.43
C SER A 190 33.68 -20.85 -18.99
N CYS A 191 34.77 -20.46 -18.32
CA CYS A 191 36.13 -20.39 -18.87
C CYS A 191 37.17 -20.19 -17.74
N GLY A 192 38.32 -20.84 -17.87
CA GLY A 192 39.30 -21.00 -16.81
C GLY A 192 40.30 -19.86 -16.63
N GLY A 193 41.15 -20.02 -15.61
CA GLY A 193 42.34 -19.19 -15.38
C GLY A 193 42.32 -18.55 -14.01
N GLY A 194 43.29 -18.92 -13.17
CA GLY A 194 43.38 -18.51 -11.78
C GLY A 194 43.61 -17.01 -11.58
N GLY A 195 43.17 -16.53 -10.41
CA GLY A 195 43.41 -15.17 -9.95
C GLY A 195 42.78 -14.97 -8.59
N SER A 196 43.62 -14.95 -7.56
CA SER A 196 43.29 -14.64 -6.17
C SER A 196 42.80 -13.18 -6.06
N CYS A 197 41.66 -12.94 -5.42
CA CYS A 197 41.22 -11.60 -5.05
C CYS A 197 40.97 -11.53 -3.53
N THR A 198 41.86 -10.80 -2.85
CA THR A 198 41.72 -10.36 -1.46
C THR A 198 40.74 -9.20 -1.37
N VAL A 199 39.80 -9.27 -0.43
CA VAL A 199 38.84 -8.21 -0.10
C VAL A 199 39.52 -7.21 0.84
N HIS A 200 39.43 -5.91 0.53
CA HIS A 200 39.71 -4.82 1.46
C HIS A 200 38.39 -4.30 2.03
#